data_AF-A0A2M7KQH1-F1
#
_entry.id   AF-A0A2M7KQH1-F1
#
_cell.length_a   1.000
_cell.length_b   1.000
_cell.length_c   1.000
_cell.angle_alpha   90.00
_cell.angle_beta   90.00
_cell.angle_gamma   90.00
#
_symmetry.space_group_name_H-M   'P 1'
#
loop_
_entity.id
_entity.type
_entity.pdbx_description
1 polymer ?
#
loop_
_entity_poly.entity_id
_entity_poly.type
_entity_poly.pdbx_seq_one_letter_code
_entity_poly.pdbx_strand_id
1 'polypeptide(L)'
;MLCPKCGYSLDSFEKDCPRCANAPPPEPKKPDPILSGPVRVQAPPPELDPPRRHRLGASSALCVCLGVAGFLLLFCCKYHVVQSSENGTDFVPKVNFTLSETFVSMDAITGMPFVQARSRWPLAVKALQAEGMLESDEDFEARIQAELDAKMAESKREAQAEFDRIMGGGR
;
A
#
# COMPACT_ATOMS: atom_id res chain seq x y z
N MET A 1 -9.09 30.12 16.53
CA MET A 1 -8.42 31.32 15.93
C MET A 1 -7.66 32.07 17.03
N LEU A 2 -6.55 32.75 16.76
CA LEU A 2 -5.80 33.46 17.81
C LEU A 2 -6.39 34.86 18.06
N CYS A 3 -6.56 35.24 19.33
CA CYS A 3 -7.04 36.56 19.73
C CYS A 3 -6.04 37.65 19.31
N PRO A 4 -6.45 38.70 18.58
CA PRO A 4 -5.52 39.71 18.07
C PRO A 4 -4.91 40.60 19.15
N LYS A 5 -5.49 40.65 20.36
CA LYS A 5 -4.99 41.48 21.47
C LYS A 5 -3.91 40.78 22.30
N CYS A 6 -4.04 39.47 22.53
CA CYS A 6 -3.16 38.73 23.45
C CYS A 6 -2.59 37.41 22.90
N GLY A 7 -2.97 37.00 21.69
CA GLY A 7 -2.50 35.76 21.06
C GLY A 7 -3.07 34.47 21.65
N TYR A 8 -4.11 34.53 22.47
CA TYR A 8 -4.75 33.33 23.04
C TYR A 8 -5.57 32.57 21.99
N SER A 9 -5.53 31.24 21.98
CA SER A 9 -6.33 30.41 21.06
C SER A 9 -7.80 30.37 21.49
N LEU A 10 -8.68 30.88 20.64
CA LEU A 10 -10.14 30.85 20.80
C LEU A 10 -10.74 29.70 20.00
N ASP A 11 -11.70 29.00 20.61
CA ASP A 11 -12.56 28.06 19.91
C ASP A 11 -13.59 28.82 19.05
N SER A 12 -14.01 28.21 17.95
CA SER A 12 -14.81 28.84 16.88
C SER A 12 -16.17 29.39 17.32
N PHE A 13 -16.62 29.06 18.54
CA PHE A 13 -17.92 29.44 19.09
C PHE A 13 -17.84 30.61 20.09
N GLU A 14 -16.65 31.00 20.56
CA GLU A 14 -16.48 32.07 21.52
C GLU A 14 -16.12 33.39 20.81
N LYS A 15 -17.04 34.36 20.85
CA LYS A 15 -16.85 35.67 20.21
C LYS A 15 -15.91 36.60 21.00
N ASP A 16 -15.79 36.40 22.30
CA ASP A 16 -15.01 37.27 23.19
C ASP A 16 -13.89 36.50 23.89
N CYS A 17 -12.71 37.10 23.97
CA CYS A 17 -11.57 36.47 24.61
C CYS A 17 -11.66 36.58 26.14
N PRO A 18 -11.74 35.47 26.89
CA PRO A 18 -11.91 35.51 28.34
C PRO A 18 -10.73 36.18 29.06
N ARG A 19 -9.53 36.15 28.45
CA ARG A 19 -8.34 36.85 28.97
C ARG A 19 -8.41 38.36 28.81
N CYS A 20 -8.98 38.85 27.71
CA CYS A 20 -9.06 40.29 27.46
C CYS A 20 -10.26 40.93 28.14
N ALA A 21 -11.33 40.18 28.37
CA ALA A 21 -12.51 40.67 29.09
C ALA A 21 -12.21 41.01 30.56
N ASN A 22 -11.26 40.28 31.19
CA ASN A 22 -10.93 40.44 32.60
C ASN A 22 -9.60 41.20 32.85
N ALA A 23 -8.98 41.76 31.82
CA ALA A 23 -7.73 42.49 32.00
C ALA A 23 -8.01 43.83 32.71
N PRO A 24 -7.35 44.12 33.85
CA PRO A 24 -7.48 45.42 34.50
C PRO A 24 -6.99 46.53 33.56
N PRO A 25 -7.61 47.72 33.60
CA PRO A 25 -7.18 48.84 32.77
C PRO A 25 -5.71 49.17 33.04
N PRO A 26 -4.92 49.49 32.01
CA PRO A 26 -3.51 49.78 32.18
C PRO A 26 -3.35 50.99 33.10
N GLU A 27 -2.59 50.81 34.18
CA GLU A 27 -2.28 51.90 35.11
C GLU A 27 -1.59 53.04 34.35
N PRO A 28 -1.94 54.31 34.63
CA PRO A 28 -1.30 55.45 34.01
C PRO A 28 0.18 55.45 34.35
N LYS A 29 1.03 55.23 33.34
CA LYS A 29 2.49 55.30 33.49
C LYS A 29 2.87 56.70 33.96
N LYS A 30 3.43 56.77 35.17
CA LYS A 30 4.05 57.99 35.71
C LYS A 30 5.20 58.37 34.77
N PRO A 31 5.33 59.65 34.37
CA PRO A 31 6.43 60.06 33.51
C PRO A 31 7.77 59.85 34.23
N ASP A 32 8.65 59.08 33.61
CA ASP A 32 9.98 58.81 34.15
C ASP A 32 10.79 60.13 34.22
N PRO A 33 11.54 60.35 35.32
CA PRO A 33 12.39 61.52 35.46
C PRO A 33 13.49 61.52 34.38
N ILE A 34 13.54 62.61 33.63
CA ILE A 34 14.49 62.83 32.54
C ILE A 34 15.89 62.98 33.13
N LEU A 35 16.66 61.89 33.13
CA LEU A 35 18.06 61.89 33.52
C LEU A 35 18.92 62.26 32.29
N SER A 36 19.31 63.54 32.21
CA SER A 36 20.16 64.09 31.15
C SER A 36 21.62 63.59 31.30
N GLY A 37 21.88 62.36 30.85
CA GLY A 37 23.24 61.84 30.68
C GLY A 37 23.83 62.20 29.30
N PRO A 38 25.17 62.20 29.16
CA PRO A 38 25.82 62.44 27.87
C PRO A 38 25.38 61.38 26.86
N VAL A 39 24.95 61.84 25.68
CA VAL A 39 24.46 61.02 24.58
C VAL A 39 25.58 60.09 24.11
N ARG A 40 25.58 58.87 24.62
CA ARG A 40 26.40 57.77 24.11
C ARG A 40 25.85 57.43 22.73
N VAL A 41 26.61 57.77 21.69
CA VAL A 41 26.37 57.34 20.30
C VAL A 41 26.32 55.81 20.32
N GLN A 42 25.11 55.25 20.35
CA GLN A 42 24.91 53.81 20.21
C GLN A 42 25.28 53.47 18.77
N ALA A 43 26.28 52.61 18.61
CA ALA A 43 26.51 51.96 17.33
C ALA A 43 25.20 51.29 16.89
N PRO A 44 24.84 51.36 15.60
CA PRO A 44 23.62 50.74 15.10
C PRO A 44 23.58 49.28 15.55
N PRO A 45 22.42 48.78 16.03
CA PRO A 45 22.29 47.40 16.47
C PRO A 45 22.75 46.48 15.34
N PRO A 46 23.50 45.39 15.64
CA PRO A 46 23.92 44.45 14.62
C PRO A 46 22.66 43.95 13.91
N GLU A 47 22.58 44.24 12.61
CA GLU A 47 21.49 43.81 11.75
C GLU A 47 21.50 42.29 11.75
N LEU A 48 20.57 41.70 12.49
CA LEU A 48 20.37 40.26 12.56
C LEU A 48 19.92 39.81 11.17
N ASP A 49 20.86 39.28 10.40
CA ASP A 49 20.57 38.66 9.11
C ASP A 49 19.37 37.71 9.28
N PRO A 50 18.32 37.86 8.47
CA PRO A 50 17.13 37.03 8.59
C PRO A 50 17.54 35.55 8.48
N PRO A 51 16.93 34.65 9.26
CA PRO A 51 17.29 33.25 9.26
C PRO A 51 17.26 32.74 7.83
N ARG A 52 18.42 32.23 7.35
CA ARG A 52 18.56 31.57 6.05
C ARG A 52 17.51 30.49 5.97
N ARG A 53 16.35 30.81 5.37
CA ARG A 53 15.36 29.81 5.00
C ARG A 53 16.05 28.96 3.94
N HIS A 54 16.50 27.79 4.34
CA HIS A 54 16.89 26.74 3.41
C HIS A 54 15.66 26.44 2.55
N ARG A 55 15.55 27.16 1.43
CA ARG A 55 14.64 26.81 0.36
C ARG A 55 15.15 25.45 -0.10
N LEU A 56 14.52 24.36 0.34
CA LEU A 56 14.58 23.10 -0.38
C LEU A 56 14.20 23.47 -1.82
N GLY A 57 15.20 23.61 -2.67
CA GLY A 57 14.98 24.01 -4.06
C GLY A 57 14.05 22.97 -4.68
N ALA A 58 13.12 23.41 -5.52
CA ALA A 58 12.18 22.52 -6.22
C ALA A 58 12.88 21.32 -6.89
N SER A 59 14.16 21.45 -7.25
CA SER A 59 15.03 20.37 -7.72
C SER A 59 15.22 19.21 -6.73
N SER A 60 15.36 19.48 -5.43
CA SER A 60 15.49 18.43 -4.41
C SER A 60 14.21 17.61 -4.24
N ALA A 61 13.05 18.28 -4.23
CA ALA A 61 11.75 17.61 -4.18
C ALA A 61 11.53 16.74 -5.43
N LEU A 62 11.89 17.23 -6.62
CA LEU A 62 11.80 16.48 -7.87
C LEU A 62 12.65 15.20 -7.84
N CYS A 63 13.91 15.29 -7.39
CA CYS A 63 14.79 14.13 -7.27
C CYS A 63 14.23 13.08 -6.29
N VAL A 64 13.68 13.51 -5.16
CA VAL A 64 13.05 12.59 -4.20
C VAL A 64 11.84 11.90 -4.82
N CYS A 65 10.96 12.65 -5.51
CA CYS A 65 9.80 12.07 -6.18
C CYS A 65 10.20 11.05 -7.26
N LEU A 66 11.21 11.35 -8.08
CA LEU A 66 11.72 10.42 -9.09
C LEU A 66 12.36 9.18 -8.46
N GLY A 67 13.09 9.35 -7.35
CA GLY A 67 13.67 8.24 -6.59
C GLY A 67 12.59 7.30 -6.04
N VAL A 68 11.55 7.87 -5.42
CA VAL A 68 10.41 7.09 -4.89
C VAL A 68 9.65 6.39 -6.02
N ALA A 69 9.37 7.10 -7.12
CA ALA A 69 8.69 6.50 -8.27
C ALA A 69 9.52 5.36 -8.90
N GLY A 70 10.83 5.55 -9.04
CA GLY A 70 11.74 4.50 -9.54
C GLY A 70 11.80 3.29 -8.61
N PHE A 71 11.87 3.52 -7.29
CA PHE A 71 11.85 2.45 -6.30
C PHE A 71 10.54 1.65 -6.33
N LEU A 72 9.40 2.33 -6.38
CA LEU A 72 8.09 1.68 -6.48
C LEU A 72 7.95 0.87 -7.77
N LEU A 73 8.49 1.39 -8.89
CA LEU A 73 8.45 0.69 -10.16
C LEU A 73 9.34 -0.58 -10.14
N LEU A 74 10.54 -0.49 -9.57
CA LEU A 74 11.40 -1.66 -9.35
C LEU A 74 10.75 -2.69 -8.41
N PHE A 75 10.10 -2.23 -7.34
CA PHE A 75 9.38 -3.07 -6.40
C PHE A 75 8.23 -3.80 -7.08
N CYS A 76 7.36 -3.08 -7.80
CA CYS A 76 6.27 -3.66 -8.59
C CYS A 76 6.74 -4.60 -9.71
N CYS A 77 7.95 -4.40 -10.24
CA CYS A 77 8.53 -5.33 -11.20
C CYS A 77 9.10 -6.60 -10.56
N LYS A 78 9.45 -6.57 -9.26
CA LYS A 78 10.06 -7.70 -8.55
C LYS A 78 9.11 -8.48 -7.65
N TYR A 79 8.02 -7.88 -7.19
CA TYR A 79 7.07 -8.52 -6.29
C TYR A 79 5.64 -8.48 -6.86
N HIS A 80 4.93 -9.60 -6.72
CA HIS A 80 3.47 -9.69 -6.86
C HIS A 80 2.82 -9.26 -5.55
N VAL A 81 1.80 -8.42 -5.64
CA VAL A 81 0.93 -8.10 -4.52
C VAL A 81 -0.25 -9.05 -4.60
N VAL A 82 -0.25 -10.03 -3.70
CA VAL A 82 -1.28 -11.06 -3.61
C VAL A 82 -2.28 -10.63 -2.56
N GLN A 83 -3.55 -10.50 -2.94
CA GLN A 83 -4.64 -10.23 -1.99
C GLN A 83 -5.43 -11.50 -1.73
N SER A 84 -5.45 -11.94 -0.48
CA SER A 84 -6.28 -13.03 0.02
C SER A 84 -7.30 -12.49 1.01
N SER A 85 -8.54 -12.96 0.90
CA SER A 85 -9.60 -12.67 1.87
C SER A 85 -9.27 -13.13 3.28
N GLU A 86 -8.51 -14.22 3.44
CA GLU A 86 -8.20 -14.84 4.72
C GLU A 86 -6.88 -14.32 5.32
N ASN A 87 -5.83 -14.18 4.50
CA ASN A 87 -4.48 -13.83 4.95
C ASN A 87 -4.11 -12.35 4.72
N GLY A 88 -4.97 -11.57 4.09
CA GLY A 88 -4.72 -10.16 3.80
C GLY A 88 -3.85 -9.95 2.56
N THR A 89 -2.91 -8.98 2.62
CA THR A 89 -2.03 -8.65 1.50
C THR A 89 -0.64 -9.23 1.73
N ASP A 90 -0.19 -10.09 0.83
CA ASP A 90 1.13 -10.71 0.87
C ASP A 90 1.97 -10.34 -0.37
N PHE A 91 3.29 -10.45 -0.25
CA PHE A 91 4.25 -10.07 -1.29
C PHE A 91 5.08 -11.27 -1.74
N VAL A 92 4.76 -11.80 -2.92
CA VAL A 92 5.44 -12.97 -3.47
C VAL A 92 6.45 -12.54 -4.54
N PRO A 93 7.70 -13.03 -4.52
CA PRO A 93 8.69 -12.67 -5.53
C PRO A 93 8.24 -13.12 -6.93
N LYS A 94 8.37 -12.23 -7.92
CA LYS A 94 8.07 -12.56 -9.32
C LYS A 94 9.16 -13.45 -9.89
N VAL A 95 8.74 -14.49 -10.60
CA VAL A 95 9.63 -15.30 -11.47
C VAL A 95 10.13 -14.51 -12.68
N ASN A 96 9.35 -13.54 -13.18
CA ASN A 96 9.70 -12.72 -14.35
C ASN A 96 9.44 -11.23 -14.12
N PHE A 97 10.26 -10.38 -14.77
CA PHE A 97 10.21 -8.92 -14.64
C PHE A 97 9.13 -8.31 -15.54
N THR A 98 7.86 -8.57 -15.21
CA THR A 98 6.70 -8.15 -16.01
C THR A 98 5.66 -7.44 -15.15
N LEU A 99 5.07 -6.37 -15.68
CA LEU A 99 4.07 -5.55 -14.97
C LEU A 99 2.62 -6.02 -15.16
N SER A 100 2.35 -6.91 -16.13
CA SER A 100 0.99 -7.31 -16.52
C SER A 100 0.19 -8.09 -15.46
N GLU A 101 0.84 -8.60 -14.41
CA GLU A 101 0.19 -9.41 -13.35
C GLU A 101 0.62 -8.95 -11.95
N THR A 102 0.78 -7.65 -11.72
CA THR A 102 1.33 -7.18 -10.42
C THR A 102 0.35 -7.32 -9.25
N PHE A 103 -0.95 -7.17 -9.51
CA PHE A 103 -2.01 -7.29 -8.50
C PHE A 103 -2.87 -8.49 -8.85
N VAL A 104 -2.88 -9.50 -7.98
CA VAL A 104 -3.67 -10.70 -8.21
C VAL A 104 -4.38 -11.09 -6.94
N SER A 105 -5.69 -11.35 -7.05
CA SER A 105 -6.47 -11.88 -5.94
C SER A 105 -6.28 -13.38 -5.88
N MET A 106 -5.82 -13.87 -4.74
CA MET A 106 -5.66 -15.29 -4.46
C MET A 106 -7.01 -16.00 -4.55
N ASP A 107 -8.07 -15.40 -3.99
CA ASP A 107 -9.42 -15.96 -4.03
C ASP A 107 -9.94 -16.09 -5.47
N ALA A 108 -9.57 -15.15 -6.34
CA ALA A 108 -9.91 -15.23 -7.74
C ALA A 108 -9.18 -16.39 -8.44
N ILE A 109 -7.94 -16.72 -8.04
CA ILE A 109 -7.18 -17.87 -8.56
C ILE A 109 -7.80 -19.18 -8.07
N THR A 110 -7.99 -19.30 -6.76
CA THR A 110 -8.48 -20.52 -6.11
C THR A 110 -9.95 -20.80 -6.42
N GLY A 111 -10.73 -19.76 -6.73
CA GLY A 111 -12.13 -19.89 -7.16
C GLY A 111 -12.32 -20.41 -8.59
N MET A 112 -11.25 -20.53 -9.39
CA MET A 112 -11.31 -21.02 -10.77
C MET A 112 -10.73 -22.43 -10.91
N PRO A 113 -11.19 -23.23 -11.90
CA PRO A 113 -10.49 -24.45 -12.29
C PRO A 113 -9.03 -24.15 -12.63
N PHE A 114 -8.12 -25.00 -12.14
CA PHE A 114 -6.66 -24.81 -12.25
C PHE A 114 -6.19 -24.50 -13.68
N VAL A 115 -6.74 -25.20 -14.68
CA VAL A 115 -6.43 -25.00 -16.09
C VAL A 115 -6.79 -23.58 -16.56
N GLN A 116 -7.92 -23.05 -16.10
CA GLN A 116 -8.37 -21.70 -16.44
C GLN A 116 -7.52 -20.64 -15.73
N ALA A 117 -7.19 -20.87 -14.46
CA ALA A 117 -6.30 -19.99 -13.70
C ALA A 117 -4.92 -19.89 -14.37
N ARG A 118 -4.35 -21.02 -14.80
CA ARG A 118 -3.06 -21.07 -15.52
C ARG A 118 -3.10 -20.35 -16.87
N SER A 119 -4.21 -20.42 -17.59
CA SER A 119 -4.36 -19.71 -18.86
C SER A 119 -4.49 -18.20 -18.66
N ARG A 120 -5.17 -17.76 -17.60
CA ARG A 120 -5.45 -16.34 -17.36
C ARG A 120 -4.30 -15.62 -16.66
N TRP A 121 -3.62 -16.30 -15.74
CA TRP A 121 -2.55 -15.76 -14.90
C TRP A 121 -1.37 -16.73 -14.74
N PRO A 122 -0.66 -17.05 -15.83
CA PRO A 122 0.41 -18.05 -15.81
C PRO A 122 1.58 -17.69 -14.90
N LEU A 123 1.90 -16.41 -14.71
CA LEU A 123 3.05 -16.01 -13.88
C LEU A 123 2.69 -16.04 -12.40
N ALA A 124 1.50 -15.56 -12.06
CA ALA A 124 0.99 -15.61 -10.69
C ALA A 124 0.87 -17.04 -10.16
N VAL A 125 0.31 -17.95 -10.97
CA VAL A 125 0.20 -19.38 -10.60
C VAL A 125 1.58 -19.98 -10.33
N LYS A 126 2.56 -19.75 -11.22
CA LYS A 126 3.94 -20.24 -11.02
C LYS A 126 4.60 -19.66 -9.77
N ALA A 127 4.40 -18.38 -9.47
CA ALA A 127 4.94 -17.75 -8.28
C ALA A 127 4.33 -18.36 -7.00
N LEU A 128 3.01 -18.59 -6.99
CA LEU A 128 2.32 -19.22 -5.87
C LEU A 128 2.68 -20.69 -5.68
N GLN A 129 2.94 -21.42 -6.77
CA GLN A 129 3.47 -22.79 -6.72
C GLN A 129 4.88 -22.81 -6.14
N ALA A 130 5.75 -21.87 -6.53
CA ALA A 130 7.11 -21.77 -5.99
C ALA A 130 7.13 -21.48 -4.48
N GLU A 131 6.15 -20.71 -3.99
CA GLU A 131 5.96 -20.42 -2.57
C GLU A 131 5.24 -21.57 -1.82
N GLY A 132 4.77 -22.60 -2.54
CA GLY A 132 4.03 -23.73 -1.95
C GLY A 132 2.60 -23.40 -1.52
N MET A 133 2.03 -22.29 -1.99
CA MET A 133 0.62 -21.93 -1.72
C MET A 133 -0.37 -22.67 -2.62
N LEU A 134 0.08 -23.10 -3.81
CA LEU A 134 -0.68 -23.92 -4.75
C LEU A 134 0.02 -25.27 -4.93
N GLU A 135 -0.78 -26.28 -5.26
CA GLU A 135 -0.26 -27.59 -5.63
C GLU A 135 0.68 -27.51 -6.85
N SER A 136 1.70 -28.36 -6.86
CA SER A 136 2.63 -28.43 -7.99
C SER A 136 1.92 -28.97 -9.24
N ASP A 137 2.45 -28.63 -10.42
CA ASP A 137 1.94 -29.15 -11.69
C ASP A 137 1.95 -30.68 -11.71
N GLU A 138 3.00 -31.29 -11.12
CA GLU A 138 3.19 -32.73 -11.06
C GLU A 138 2.14 -33.41 -10.18
N ASP A 139 1.84 -32.82 -9.01
CA ASP A 139 0.81 -33.34 -8.10
C ASP A 139 -0.59 -33.23 -8.72
N PHE A 140 -0.87 -32.11 -9.40
CA PHE A 140 -2.13 -31.91 -10.10
C PHE A 140 -2.29 -32.93 -11.23
N GLU A 141 -1.28 -33.08 -12.09
CA GLU A 141 -1.32 -34.03 -13.20
C GLU A 141 -1.43 -35.47 -12.71
N ALA A 142 -0.72 -35.84 -11.65
CA ALA A 142 -0.82 -37.17 -11.05
C ALA A 142 -2.24 -37.46 -10.54
N ARG A 143 -2.90 -36.50 -9.89
CA ARG A 143 -4.28 -36.66 -9.43
C ARG A 143 -5.26 -36.80 -10.58
N ILE A 144 -5.16 -35.92 -11.59
CA ILE A 144 -6.04 -35.98 -12.77
C ILE A 144 -5.83 -37.27 -13.55
N GLN A 145 -4.59 -37.71 -13.72
CA GLN A 145 -4.26 -38.96 -14.39
C GLN A 145 -4.85 -40.16 -13.65
N ALA A 146 -4.73 -40.19 -12.31
CA ALA A 146 -5.31 -41.25 -11.49
C ALA A 146 -6.84 -41.30 -11.59
N GLU A 147 -7.52 -40.14 -11.59
CA GLU A 147 -8.97 -40.07 -11.80
C GLU A 147 -9.37 -40.52 -13.21
N LEU A 148 -8.59 -40.16 -14.23
CA LEU A 148 -8.85 -40.50 -15.62
C LEU A 148 -8.68 -42.02 -15.84
N ASP A 149 -7.63 -42.62 -15.29
CA ASP A 149 -7.36 -44.04 -15.38
C ASP A 149 -8.43 -44.86 -14.66
N ALA A 150 -8.90 -44.40 -13.49
CA ALA A 150 -10.01 -45.02 -12.78
C ALA A 150 -11.31 -45.01 -13.61
N LYS A 151 -11.67 -43.87 -14.18
CA LYS A 151 -12.86 -43.74 -15.07
C LYS A 151 -12.74 -44.58 -16.33
N MET A 152 -11.54 -44.63 -16.93
CA MET A 152 -11.30 -45.49 -18.10
C MET A 152 -11.41 -46.98 -17.76
N ALA A 153 -10.91 -47.40 -16.59
CA ALA A 153 -11.04 -48.77 -16.14
C ALA A 153 -12.50 -49.16 -15.90
N GLU A 154 -13.30 -48.27 -15.29
CA GLU A 154 -14.73 -48.47 -15.09
C GLU A 154 -15.49 -48.57 -16.42
N SER A 155 -15.28 -47.61 -17.33
CA SER A 155 -15.93 -47.61 -18.65
C SER A 155 -15.55 -48.85 -19.48
N LYS A 156 -14.29 -49.32 -19.40
CA LYS A 156 -13.86 -50.57 -20.05
C LYS A 156 -14.60 -51.79 -19.48
N ARG A 157 -14.81 -51.84 -18.15
CA ARG A 157 -15.54 -52.95 -17.51
C ARG A 157 -17.01 -52.94 -17.90
N GLU A 158 -17.64 -51.77 -17.96
CA GLU A 158 -19.04 -51.64 -18.41
C GLU A 158 -19.20 -52.06 -19.87
N ALA A 159 -18.34 -51.55 -20.76
CA ALA A 159 -18.35 -51.91 -22.17
C ALA A 159 -18.11 -53.42 -22.39
N GLN A 160 -17.21 -54.02 -21.61
CA GLN A 160 -16.95 -55.46 -21.70
C GLN A 160 -18.12 -56.30 -21.17
N ALA A 161 -18.76 -55.88 -20.07
CA ALA A 161 -19.95 -56.55 -19.57
C ALA A 161 -21.14 -56.46 -20.54
N GLU A 162 -21.29 -55.32 -21.23
CA GLU A 162 -22.30 -55.14 -22.28
C GLU A 162 -22.00 -56.02 -23.49
N PHE A 163 -20.75 -56.08 -23.93
CA PHE A 163 -20.32 -56.93 -25.04
C PHE A 163 -20.61 -58.42 -24.74
N ASP A 164 -20.26 -58.89 -23.55
CA ASP A 164 -20.52 -60.26 -23.11
C ASP A 164 -22.03 -60.56 -23.04
N ARG A 165 -22.86 -59.58 -22.65
CA ARG A 165 -24.32 -59.71 -22.64
C ARG A 165 -24.90 -59.89 -24.03
N ILE A 166 -24.39 -59.16 -25.02
CA ILE A 166 -24.85 -59.23 -26.42
C ILE A 166 -24.41 -60.55 -27.07
N MET A 167 -23.15 -60.96 -26.88
CA MET A 167 -22.61 -62.18 -27.48
C MET A 167 -23.08 -63.47 -26.79
N GLY A 168 -23.38 -63.42 -25.49
CA GLY A 168 -23.81 -64.57 -24.70
C GLY A 168 -25.30 -64.93 -24.82
N GLY A 169 -26.15 -64.02 -25.30
CA GLY A 169 -27.62 -64.20 -25.36
C GLY A 169 -28.16 -64.96 -26.58
N GLY A 170 -27.29 -65.48 -27.46
CA GLY A 170 -27.67 -66.13 -28.73
C GLY A 170 -27.71 -67.66 -28.73
N ARG A 171 -27.88 -68.32 -27.58
CA ARG A 171 -28.04 -69.79 -27.50
C ARG A 171 -29.43 -70.19 -27.05
#